data_AF-C7Q6Y2-F1
#
_entry.id   AF-C7Q6Y2-F1
#
_cell.length_a   1.000
_cell.length_b   1.000
_cell.length_c   1.000
_cell.angle_alpha   90.00
_cell.angle_beta   90.00
_cell.angle_gamma   90.00
#
_symmetry.space_group_name_H-M   'P 1'
#
loop_
_entity.id
_entity.type
_entity.pdbx_description
1 polymer ?
#
loop_
_entity_poly.entity_id
_entity_poly.type
_entity_poly.pdbx_seq_one_letter_code
_entity_poly.pdbx_strand_id
1 'polypeptide(L)'
;MAVVTVFELPGMTQDMYEQITKKMSEGRGAKETSDWPVAGLLSHTAATTPDGLLIVDVWDSKQSFQQFGEIIAPLHAEFGAPVPEPKVYQVFNLVTT
;
A
#
# COMPACT_ATOMS: atom_id res chain seq x y z
N MET A 1 12.48 -11.79 5.84
CA MET A 1 12.23 -11.08 7.11
C MET A 1 11.27 -9.94 6.83
N ALA A 2 10.38 -9.64 7.77
CA ALA A 2 9.30 -8.67 7.58
C ALA A 2 9.83 -7.24 7.38
N VAL A 3 9.13 -6.44 6.59
CA VAL A 3 9.46 -5.04 6.34
C VAL A 3 8.24 -4.16 6.58
N VAL A 4 8.48 -2.94 7.06
CA VAL A 4 7.47 -1.87 7.09
C VAL A 4 7.79 -0.90 5.96
N THR A 5 6.76 -0.55 5.20
CA THR A 5 6.86 0.42 4.11
C THR A 5 6.01 1.63 4.43
N VAL A 6 6.59 2.82 4.29
CA VAL A 6 5.91 4.09 4.56
C VAL A 6 5.88 4.88 3.26
N PHE A 7 4.67 5.18 2.81
CA PHE A 7 4.38 6.00 1.64
C PHE A 7 3.77 7.32 2.09
N GLU A 8 4.40 8.42 1.69
CA GLU A 8 3.83 9.76 1.79
C GLU A 8 3.43 10.17 0.37
N LEU A 9 2.15 10.40 0.12
CA LEU A 9 1.57 10.57 -1.22
C LEU A 9 0.93 11.96 -1.35
N PRO A 10 1.73 13.02 -1.58
CA PRO A 10 1.20 14.36 -1.74
C PRO A 10 0.22 14.47 -2.91
N GLY A 11 -0.88 15.20 -2.71
CA GLY A 11 -1.93 15.41 -3.71
C GLY A 11 -2.87 14.21 -3.94
N MET A 12 -2.58 13.04 -3.36
CA MET A 12 -3.48 11.90 -3.44
C MET A 12 -4.69 12.13 -2.54
N THR A 13 -5.89 11.93 -3.08
CA THR A 13 -7.15 12.06 -2.33
C THR A 13 -7.67 10.70 -1.86
N GLN A 14 -8.57 10.72 -0.88
CA GLN A 14 -9.25 9.50 -0.45
C GLN A 14 -10.03 8.83 -1.60
N ASP A 15 -10.71 9.60 -2.44
CA ASP A 15 -11.45 9.06 -3.60
C ASP A 15 -10.52 8.36 -4.61
N MET A 16 -9.30 8.88 -4.81
CA MET A 16 -8.30 8.22 -5.66
C MET A 16 -7.84 6.89 -5.04
N TYR A 17 -7.59 6.88 -3.73
CA TYR A 17 -7.26 5.66 -3.00
C TYR A 17 -8.36 4.59 -3.09
N GLU A 18 -9.62 4.99 -2.91
CA GLU A 18 -10.76 4.07 -3.00
C GLU A 18 -10.93 3.52 -4.42
N GLN A 19 -10.69 4.32 -5.46
CA GLN A 19 -10.71 3.87 -6.85
C GLN A 19 -9.59 2.87 -7.15
N ILE A 20 -8.35 3.16 -6.71
CA ILE A 20 -7.20 2.28 -6.92
C ILE A 20 -7.38 0.96 -6.16
N THR A 21 -7.74 1.01 -4.88
CA THR A 21 -7.95 -0.20 -4.07
C THR A 21 -9.11 -1.04 -4.60
N LYS A 22 -10.19 -0.42 -5.07
CA LYS A 22 -11.30 -1.13 -5.73
C LYS A 22 -10.85 -1.81 -7.03
N LYS A 23 -10.02 -1.16 -7.84
CA LYS A 23 -9.50 -1.74 -9.09
C LYS A 23 -8.53 -2.90 -8.82
N MET A 24 -7.63 -2.71 -7.86
CA MET A 24 -6.66 -3.70 -7.41
C MET A 24 -7.33 -4.97 -6.86
N SER A 25 -8.42 -4.83 -6.12
CA SER A 25 -9.15 -5.92 -5.43
C SER A 25 -10.35 -6.46 -6.22
N GLU A 26 -10.43 -6.18 -7.52
CA GLU A 26 -11.55 -6.62 -8.39
C GLU A 26 -12.95 -6.20 -7.88
N GLY A 27 -13.02 -5.06 -7.19
CA GLY A 27 -14.27 -4.48 -6.70
C GLY A 27 -14.51 -4.63 -5.19
N ARG A 28 -13.70 -5.41 -4.46
CA ARG A 28 -13.92 -5.68 -3.03
C ARG A 28 -13.55 -4.51 -2.10
N GLY A 29 -12.59 -3.70 -2.54
CA GLY A 29 -11.97 -2.61 -1.77
C GLY A 29 -10.74 -3.10 -0.98
N ALA A 30 -10.41 -2.41 0.10
CA ALA A 30 -9.31 -2.76 1.00
C ALA A 30 -9.88 -3.02 2.41
N LYS A 31 -10.47 -4.19 2.64
CA LYS A 31 -11.17 -4.53 3.90
C LYS A 31 -10.42 -5.54 4.75
N GLU A 32 -9.72 -6.46 4.10
CA GLU A 32 -8.90 -7.49 4.73
C GLU A 32 -7.63 -7.73 3.91
N THR A 33 -6.60 -8.33 4.50
CA THR A 33 -5.31 -8.54 3.81
C THR A 33 -5.42 -9.45 2.59
N SER A 34 -6.41 -10.35 2.56
CA SER A 34 -6.77 -11.20 1.40
C SER A 34 -7.30 -10.41 0.20
N ASP A 35 -7.65 -9.13 0.35
CA ASP A 35 -8.03 -8.28 -0.79
C ASP A 35 -6.83 -7.82 -1.63
N TRP A 36 -5.60 -7.95 -1.12
CA TRP A 36 -4.40 -7.60 -1.87
C TRP A 36 -4.12 -8.63 -2.96
N PRO A 37 -3.59 -8.21 -4.12
CA PRO A 37 -3.38 -9.07 -5.27
C PRO A 37 -2.17 -10.01 -5.12
N VAL A 38 -1.46 -9.93 -4.00
CA VAL A 38 -0.33 -10.79 -3.64
C VAL A 38 -0.45 -11.22 -2.17
N ALA A 39 0.13 -12.37 -1.84
CA ALA A 39 0.26 -12.82 -0.47
C ALA A 39 1.35 -12.02 0.29
N GLY A 40 1.34 -12.14 1.62
CA GLY A 40 2.43 -11.62 2.48
C GLY A 40 2.17 -10.26 3.12
N LEU A 41 1.06 -9.59 2.81
CA LEU A 41 0.62 -8.42 3.56
C LEU A 41 0.12 -8.85 4.96
N LEU A 42 0.69 -8.26 6.00
CA LEU A 42 0.35 -8.53 7.40
C LEU A 42 -0.53 -7.44 8.01
N SER A 43 -0.36 -6.20 7.57
CA SER A 43 -1.17 -5.06 8.03
C SER A 43 -1.12 -3.95 6.98
N HIS A 44 -2.25 -3.26 6.80
CA HIS A 44 -2.36 -2.07 5.98
C HIS A 44 -3.02 -0.95 6.79
N THR A 45 -2.56 0.28 6.62
CA THR A 45 -3.22 1.46 7.16
C THR A 45 -3.02 2.63 6.20
N ALA A 46 -4.12 3.31 5.89
CA ALA A 46 -4.12 4.56 5.14
C ALA A 46 -4.72 5.67 6.02
N ALA A 47 -4.12 6.86 5.97
CA ALA A 47 -4.59 8.04 6.68
C ALA A 47 -4.54 9.26 5.77
N THR A 48 -5.51 10.16 5.94
CA THR A 48 -5.45 11.50 5.34
C THR A 48 -4.45 12.36 6.11
N THR A 49 -3.69 13.15 5.36
CA THR A 49 -2.75 14.15 5.87
C THR A 49 -3.13 15.51 5.30
N PRO A 50 -2.59 16.63 5.82
CA PRO A 50 -2.82 17.94 5.22
C PRO A 50 -2.43 18.03 3.74
N ASP A 51 -1.43 17.25 3.32
CA ASP A 51 -0.84 17.34 1.98
C ASP A 51 -1.26 16.21 1.03
N GLY A 52 -2.03 15.20 1.51
CA GLY A 52 -2.39 14.02 0.72
C GLY A 52 -2.65 12.79 1.59
N LEU A 53 -2.09 11.63 1.23
CA LEU A 53 -2.24 10.39 2.02
C LEU A 53 -0.92 9.91 2.63
N LEU A 54 -1.02 9.28 3.79
CA LEU A 54 0.02 8.44 4.40
C LEU A 54 -0.46 6.98 4.32
N ILE A 55 0.34 6.10 3.75
CA ILE A 55 0.09 4.66 3.75
C ILE A 55 1.24 3.94 4.46
N VAL A 56 0.90 3.05 5.38
CA VAL A 56 1.85 2.20 6.10
C VAL A 56 1.43 0.75 5.95
N ASP A 57 2.31 -0.04 5.35
CA ASP A 57 2.12 -1.49 5.20
C ASP A 57 3.20 -2.26 5.96
N VAL A 58 2.82 -3.42 6.48
CA VAL A 58 3.76 -4.41 6.99
C VAL A 58 3.68 -5.65 6.12
N TRP A 59 4.80 -6.03 5.54
CA TRP A 59 4.95 -7.20 4.68
C TRP A 59 5.80 -8.26 5.37
N ASP A 60 5.51 -9.54 5.15
CA ASP A 60 6.30 -10.67 5.67
C ASP A 60 7.74 -10.73 5.08
N SER A 61 7.91 -10.12 3.90
CA SER A 61 9.18 -10.04 3.20
C SER A 61 9.24 -8.83 2.25
N LYS A 62 10.47 -8.39 1.98
CA LYS A 62 10.74 -7.40 0.91
C LYS A 62 10.30 -7.91 -0.47
N GLN A 63 10.36 -9.22 -0.71
CA GLN A 63 9.96 -9.82 -1.97
C GLN A 63 8.45 -9.68 -2.22
N SER A 64 7.62 -9.97 -1.21
CA SER A 64 6.16 -9.80 -1.28
C SER A 64 5.79 -8.34 -1.60
N PHE A 65 6.47 -7.39 -0.94
CA PHE A 65 6.33 -5.97 -1.23
C PHE A 65 6.72 -5.63 -2.69
N GLN A 66 7.83 -6.17 -3.20
CA GLN A 66 8.26 -5.91 -4.58
C GLN A 66 7.26 -6.45 -5.61
N GLN A 67 6.73 -7.65 -5.39
CA GLN A 67 5.69 -8.24 -6.24
C GLN A 67 4.41 -7.38 -6.25
N PHE A 68 4.03 -6.83 -5.10
CA PHE A 68 2.93 -5.87 -5.03
C PHE A 68 3.22 -4.61 -5.86
N GLY A 69 4.44 -4.07 -5.75
CA GLY A 69 4.93 -2.91 -6.50
C GLY A 69 4.75 -3.06 -8.02
N GLU A 70 5.05 -4.24 -8.56
CA GLU A 70 4.91 -4.56 -9.99
C GLU A 70 3.45 -4.47 -10.49
N ILE A 71 2.48 -4.79 -9.62
CA ILE A 71 1.04 -4.74 -9.93
C ILE A 71 0.49 -3.32 -9.74
N ILE A 72 0.89 -2.63 -8.68
CA ILE A 72 0.27 -1.35 -8.29
C ILE A 72 0.84 -0.15 -9.05
N ALA A 73 2.11 -0.20 -9.47
CA ALA A 73 2.76 0.89 -10.22
C ALA A 73 2.00 1.30 -11.50
N PRO A 74 1.58 0.37 -12.39
CA PRO A 74 0.78 0.75 -13.56
C PRO A 74 -0.60 1.32 -13.20
N LEU A 75 -1.22 0.87 -12.10
CA LEU A 75 -2.47 1.45 -11.63
C LEU A 75 -2.28 2.90 -11.19
N HIS A 76 -1.22 3.22 -10.44
CA HIS A 76 -0.94 4.60 -10.02
C HIS A 76 -0.63 5.54 -11.19
N ALA A 77 0.07 5.04 -12.22
CA ALA A 77 0.35 5.80 -13.43
C ALA A 77 -0.93 6.22 -14.18
N GLU A 78 -1.95 5.37 -14.21
CA GLU A 78 -3.24 5.65 -14.84
C GLU A 78 -4.00 6.81 -14.17
N PHE A 79 -3.84 6.99 -12.86
CA PHE A 79 -4.45 8.08 -12.10
C PHE A 79 -3.57 9.33 -12.01
N GLY A 80 -2.46 9.38 -12.76
CA GLY A 80 -1.58 10.55 -12.84
C GLY A 80 -0.82 10.88 -11.56
N ALA A 81 -0.69 9.92 -10.64
CA ALA A 81 0.00 10.10 -9.37
C ALA A 81 1.44 9.58 -9.47
N PRO A 82 2.47 10.44 -9.58
CA PRO A 82 3.84 10.01 -9.35
C PRO A 82 3.97 9.54 -7.90
N VAL A 83 4.24 8.26 -7.72
CA VAL A 83 4.43 7.66 -6.39
C VAL A 83 5.88 7.90 -6.01
N PRO A 84 6.15 8.70 -4.96
CA PRO A 84 7.51 8.81 -4.45
C PRO A 84 8.01 7.43 -3.99
N GLU A 85 9.32 7.22 -4.04
CA GLU A 85 9.90 6.00 -3.49
C GLU A 85 9.51 5.86 -2.02
N PRO A 86 8.95 4.71 -1.61
CA PRO A 86 8.62 4.47 -0.22
C PRO A 86 9.87 4.32 0.62
N LYS A 87 9.75 4.72 1.88
CA LYS A 87 10.73 4.36 2.90
C LYS A 87 10.49 2.91 3.30
N VAL A 88 11.53 2.08 3.31
CA VAL A 88 11.45 0.66 3.66
C VAL A 88 12.39 0.37 4.83
N TYR A 89 11.85 -0.21 5.90
CA TYR A 89 12.61 -0.56 7.10
C TYR A 89 12.42 -2.02 7.47
N GLN A 90 13.47 -2.65 7.98
CA GLN A 90 13.40 -3.98 8.57
C GLN A 90 12.56 -3.91 9.85
N VAL A 91 11.54 -4.77 9.96
CA VAL A 91 10.75 -4.88 11.18
C VAL A 91 11.59 -5.57 12.27
N PHE A 92 11.63 -4.94 13.45
CA PHE A 92 12.26 -5.50 14.64
C PHE A 92 11.26 -6.22 15.56
N ASN A 93 10.05 -5.69 15.71
CA ASN A 93 8.97 -6.29 16.49
C ASN A 93 7.61 -5.99 15.83
N LEU A 94 6.75 -7.01 15.73
CA LEU A 94 5.40 -6.91 15.18
C LEU A 94 4.43 -7.62 16.11
N VAL A 95 3.35 -6.94 16.48
CA VAL A 95 2.24 -7.50 17.27
C VAL A 95 0.96 -7.30 16.45
N THR A 96 0.27 -8.40 16.14
CA THR A 96 -1.00 -8.43 15.42
C THR A 96 -2.02 -9.27 16.19
N THR A 97 -3.31 -9.08 15.91
CA THR A 97 -4.42 -9.82 16.53
C THR A 97 -4.69 -11.16 15.86
#